data_AF-A0A7S1W315-F1
#
_entry.id   AF-A0A7S1W315-F1
#
_cell.length_a   1.000
_cell.length_b   1.000
_cell.length_c   1.000
_cell.angle_alpha   90.00
_cell.angle_beta   90.00
_cell.angle_gamma   90.00
#
_symmetry.space_group_name_H-M   'P 1'
#
loop_
_entity.id
_entity.type
_entity.pdbx_description
1 polymer ?
#
loop_
_entity_poly.entity_id
_entity_poly.type
_entity_poly.pdbx_seq_one_letter_code
_entity_poly.pdbx_strand_id
1 'polypeptide(L)'
;NSFCTLLAAEMPQMATDVLPAIQDVRVDLSRSDFAAALRHAEDGLAKDGLNRVQRERLLLLQAEAFHAQGQFSRALACSESASEVADGQSPQAHFVRGRELFSLGQLEEARDAFDMAEILMESPTPPAYLGAEPPDTAHLWANIGMNPKKAPQGAPAPIGSSKRLVSYEWAADLTAWRAVKEECQTAVRVLASRVVPRGVLPICQNILQRRLSKKSSRAVVLVVRNDTTERLTFDFHRFSSGQFLDGCAFPSSVPPLSTAIAGAHANGMLRGLAGVVGFSIGDHQVCLAFDCPSMGSFQPRACIVPRSAVGRDGQITSNAWNHRTAKVKESTYRASVGQAGYLQTFAVCRRNSPIVTEHELVGILDYAPATTLRKASAVSRHWRGLCHSMPPQRFHGLTRCFPDYRLPADLDSSNWTVTDPRRIRWYVKLDTRLGDEKTVSFVDAAEQRVFFMTADLDARAVDCVVYYGSTRSPIAVLEESFFSTSRRTTMKVNGRVLGTFTWKGATGVEFHVASKRTPALSLTHESESSWVVKLPSGIPAARILVQARTARARSTTVAELHLMTNSDALLCSLIAFVAIFRG
;
A
#
# COMPACT_ATOMS: atom_id res chain seq x y z
N ASN A 1 -27.34 32.08 -21.30
CA ASN A 1 -27.36 33.54 -21.52
C ASN A 1 -27.23 33.93 -22.98
N SER A 2 -26.12 33.67 -23.68
CA SER A 2 -25.92 34.13 -25.07
C SER A 2 -27.01 33.71 -26.08
N PHE A 3 -27.62 32.54 -25.90
CA PHE A 3 -28.73 32.07 -26.74
C PHE A 3 -30.08 32.69 -26.42
N CYS A 4 -30.41 32.89 -25.14
CA CYS A 4 -31.63 33.59 -24.75
C CYS A 4 -31.66 35.01 -25.35
N THR A 5 -30.48 35.63 -25.49
CA THR A 5 -30.32 36.92 -26.15
C THR A 5 -30.52 36.85 -27.68
N LEU A 6 -30.08 35.77 -28.33
CA LEU A 6 -30.28 35.52 -29.76
C LEU A 6 -31.75 35.20 -30.11
N LEU A 7 -32.41 34.35 -29.33
CA LEU A 7 -33.83 34.01 -29.48
C LEU A 7 -34.75 35.20 -29.23
N ALA A 8 -34.45 36.00 -28.20
CA ALA A 8 -35.21 37.21 -27.91
C ALA A 8 -35.06 38.29 -29.01
N ALA A 9 -33.95 38.27 -29.75
CA ALA A 9 -33.68 39.21 -30.84
C ALA A 9 -34.39 38.82 -32.15
N GLU A 10 -34.54 37.52 -32.45
CA GLU A 10 -35.12 37.07 -33.72
C GLU A 10 -36.64 36.83 -33.68
N MET A 11 -37.26 36.56 -32.52
CA MET A 11 -38.71 36.28 -32.43
C MET A 11 -39.40 36.83 -31.16
N PRO A 12 -39.69 38.13 -31.09
CA PRO A 12 -40.16 38.80 -29.86
C PRO A 12 -41.57 38.37 -29.37
N GLN A 13 -42.47 37.95 -30.26
CA GLN A 13 -43.80 37.45 -29.86
C GLN A 13 -43.78 36.00 -29.33
N MET A 14 -42.67 35.26 -29.53
CA MET A 14 -42.47 33.89 -29.02
C MET A 14 -41.75 33.85 -27.66
N ALA A 15 -41.27 34.99 -27.18
CA ALA A 15 -40.39 35.08 -26.01
C ALA A 15 -41.12 35.04 -24.66
N THR A 16 -42.43 35.30 -24.60
CA THR A 16 -43.12 35.56 -23.34
C THR A 16 -43.45 34.31 -22.51
N ASP A 17 -43.73 33.16 -23.13
CA ASP A 17 -44.26 31.99 -22.38
C ASP A 17 -43.35 30.77 -22.31
N VAL A 18 -42.47 30.56 -23.30
CA VAL A 18 -41.66 29.34 -23.42
C VAL A 18 -40.21 29.56 -22.95
N LEU A 19 -39.68 30.77 -23.18
CA LEU A 19 -38.33 31.12 -22.75
C LEU A 19 -38.18 31.09 -21.22
N PRO A 20 -39.15 31.58 -20.42
CA PRO A 20 -39.10 31.47 -18.96
C PRO A 20 -39.09 30.01 -18.51
N ALA A 21 -39.94 29.14 -19.09
CA ALA A 21 -39.97 27.72 -18.74
C ALA A 21 -38.60 27.04 -18.99
N ILE A 22 -37.96 27.29 -20.14
CA ILE A 22 -36.61 26.76 -20.43
C ILE A 22 -35.57 27.31 -19.44
N GLN A 23 -35.68 28.58 -19.04
CA GLN A 23 -34.77 29.20 -18.07
C GLN A 23 -34.97 28.63 -16.66
N ASP A 24 -36.21 28.50 -16.21
CA ASP A 24 -36.57 27.97 -14.90
C ASP A 24 -36.10 26.53 -14.76
N VAL A 25 -36.32 25.69 -15.77
CA VAL A 25 -35.79 24.31 -15.80
C VAL A 25 -34.27 24.30 -15.66
N ARG A 26 -33.55 25.17 -16.38
CA ARG A 26 -32.07 25.27 -16.28
C ARG A 26 -31.62 25.76 -14.89
N VAL A 27 -32.32 26.71 -14.30
CA VAL A 27 -32.03 27.20 -12.95
C VAL A 27 -32.24 26.10 -11.92
N ASP A 28 -33.33 25.36 -12.00
CA ASP A 28 -33.63 24.26 -11.09
C ASP A 28 -32.64 23.10 -11.24
N LEU A 29 -32.25 22.75 -12.48
CA LEU A 29 -31.17 21.80 -12.74
C LEU A 29 -29.86 22.25 -12.09
N SER A 30 -29.51 23.54 -12.19
CA SER A 30 -28.29 24.08 -11.56
C SER A 30 -28.34 24.04 -10.03
N ARG A 31 -29.55 24.10 -9.44
CA ARG A 31 -29.80 23.98 -7.99
C ARG A 31 -29.97 22.54 -7.53
N SER A 32 -29.90 21.57 -8.44
CA SER A 32 -30.22 20.16 -8.18
C SER A 32 -31.66 19.92 -7.70
N ASP A 33 -32.60 20.84 -7.99
CA ASP A 33 -34.03 20.64 -7.74
C ASP A 33 -34.68 19.95 -8.95
N PHE A 34 -34.38 18.66 -9.10
CA PHE A 34 -34.82 17.89 -10.26
C PHE A 34 -36.34 17.72 -10.33
N ALA A 35 -37.04 17.83 -9.19
CA ALA A 35 -38.50 17.74 -9.17
C ALA A 35 -39.16 19.03 -9.68
N ALA A 36 -38.63 20.20 -9.32
CA ALA A 36 -39.07 21.47 -9.91
C ALA A 36 -38.77 21.54 -11.41
N ALA A 37 -37.56 21.13 -11.82
CA ALA A 37 -37.17 21.07 -13.22
C ALA A 37 -38.12 20.19 -14.06
N LEU A 38 -38.53 19.02 -13.54
CA LEU A 38 -39.50 18.15 -14.24
C LEU A 38 -40.87 18.80 -14.38
N ARG A 39 -41.40 19.42 -13.31
CA ARG A 39 -42.70 20.10 -13.36
C ARG A 39 -42.69 21.22 -14.38
N HIS A 40 -41.66 22.07 -14.37
CA HIS A 40 -41.55 23.17 -15.35
C HIS A 40 -41.39 22.65 -16.79
N ALA A 41 -40.71 21.52 -17.01
CA ALA A 41 -40.61 20.91 -18.33
C ALA A 41 -41.97 20.33 -18.80
N GLU A 42 -42.70 19.65 -17.91
CA GLU A 42 -44.03 19.08 -18.20
C GLU A 42 -45.06 20.19 -18.47
N ASP A 43 -45.10 21.23 -17.65
CA ASP A 43 -45.95 22.41 -17.85
C ASP A 43 -45.61 23.12 -19.16
N GLY A 44 -44.33 23.22 -19.50
CA GLY A 44 -43.87 23.76 -20.78
C GLY A 44 -44.36 22.93 -21.97
N LEU A 45 -44.22 21.61 -21.90
CA LEU A 45 -44.63 20.66 -22.95
C LEU A 45 -46.15 20.61 -23.16
N ALA A 46 -46.93 20.90 -22.11
CA ALA A 46 -48.39 20.96 -22.18
C ALA A 46 -48.92 22.21 -22.90
N LYS A 47 -48.09 23.24 -23.15
CA LYS A 47 -48.51 24.44 -23.87
C LYS A 47 -48.70 24.15 -25.36
N ASP A 48 -49.85 24.54 -25.89
CA ASP A 48 -50.10 24.55 -27.32
C ASP A 48 -49.19 25.55 -28.05
N GLY A 49 -48.87 25.28 -29.32
CA GLY A 49 -48.11 26.20 -30.17
C GLY A 49 -46.59 26.14 -30.02
N LEU A 50 -46.03 25.18 -29.26
CA LEU A 50 -44.59 24.94 -29.25
C LEU A 50 -44.09 24.59 -30.66
N ASN A 51 -43.08 25.32 -31.13
CA ASN A 51 -42.38 24.91 -32.32
C ASN A 51 -41.53 23.66 -32.03
N ARG A 52 -41.11 22.99 -33.11
CA ARG A 52 -40.35 21.73 -33.07
C ARG A 52 -39.08 21.83 -32.22
N VAL A 53 -38.31 22.91 -32.38
CA VAL A 53 -37.05 23.14 -31.65
C VAL A 53 -37.29 23.33 -30.15
N GLN A 54 -38.34 24.07 -29.77
CA GLN A 54 -38.70 24.29 -28.37
C GLN A 54 -39.14 23.00 -27.70
N ARG A 55 -39.98 22.21 -28.38
CA ARG A 55 -40.44 20.91 -27.88
C ARG A 55 -39.26 19.94 -27.70
N GLU A 56 -38.38 19.85 -28.70
CA GLU A 56 -37.13 19.08 -28.59
C GLU A 56 -36.32 19.50 -27.36
N ARG A 57 -36.10 20.80 -27.17
CA ARG A 57 -35.29 21.31 -26.06
C ARG A 57 -35.89 20.97 -24.70
N LEU A 58 -37.20 21.12 -24.53
CA LEU A 58 -37.89 20.75 -23.29
C LEU A 58 -37.78 19.25 -23.01
N LEU A 59 -37.91 18.40 -24.03
CA LEU A 59 -37.72 16.95 -23.90
C LEU A 59 -36.29 16.59 -23.48
N LEU A 60 -35.27 17.26 -24.02
CA LEU A 60 -33.87 17.04 -23.63
C LEU A 60 -33.61 17.46 -22.18
N LEU A 61 -34.17 18.59 -21.73
CA LEU A 61 -34.07 19.02 -20.33
C LEU A 61 -34.81 18.07 -19.39
N GLN A 62 -35.96 17.56 -19.81
CA GLN A 62 -36.71 16.54 -19.07
C GLN A 62 -35.87 15.25 -18.94
N ALA A 63 -35.18 14.84 -20.01
CA ALA A 63 -34.27 13.70 -19.99
C ALA A 63 -33.10 13.91 -19.01
N GLU A 64 -32.50 15.11 -18.97
CA GLU A 64 -31.46 15.47 -18.01
C GLU A 64 -31.97 15.39 -16.55
N ALA A 65 -33.18 15.89 -16.28
CA ALA A 65 -33.77 15.81 -14.95
C ALA A 65 -34.05 14.35 -14.53
N PHE A 66 -34.58 13.51 -15.42
CA PHE A 66 -34.76 12.08 -15.14
C PHE A 66 -33.44 11.34 -14.94
N HIS A 67 -32.41 11.68 -15.73
CA HIS A 67 -31.07 11.11 -15.58
C HIS A 67 -30.51 11.41 -14.19
N ALA A 68 -30.62 12.67 -13.74
CA ALA A 68 -30.15 13.08 -12.42
C ALA A 68 -30.90 12.39 -11.26
N GLN A 69 -32.16 12.01 -11.47
CA GLN A 69 -32.94 11.19 -10.54
C GLN A 69 -32.63 9.67 -10.63
N GLY A 70 -31.74 9.24 -11.53
CA GLY A 70 -31.45 7.84 -11.80
C GLY A 70 -32.57 7.08 -12.53
N GLN A 71 -33.58 7.78 -13.06
CA GLN A 71 -34.70 7.21 -13.82
C GLN A 71 -34.34 7.04 -15.30
N PHE A 72 -33.27 6.28 -15.59
CA PHE A 72 -32.67 6.18 -16.93
C PHE A 72 -33.65 5.71 -18.02
N SER A 73 -34.61 4.83 -17.70
CA SER A 73 -35.61 4.39 -18.69
C SER A 73 -36.55 5.51 -19.14
N ARG A 74 -36.91 6.43 -18.24
CA ARG A 74 -37.74 7.60 -18.60
C ARG A 74 -36.91 8.64 -19.33
N ALA A 75 -35.67 8.85 -18.90
CA ALA A 75 -34.72 9.72 -19.60
C ALA A 75 -34.52 9.25 -21.06
N LEU A 76 -34.39 7.94 -21.27
CA LEU A 76 -34.30 7.34 -22.60
C LEU A 76 -35.54 7.65 -23.44
N ALA A 77 -36.74 7.43 -22.91
CA ALA A 77 -37.99 7.72 -23.63
C ALA A 77 -38.11 9.21 -24.03
N CYS A 78 -37.68 10.13 -23.16
CA CYS A 78 -37.63 11.56 -23.47
C CYS A 78 -36.62 11.87 -24.59
N SER A 79 -35.45 11.24 -24.58
CA SER A 79 -34.44 11.41 -25.64
C SER A 79 -34.87 10.84 -26.99
N GLU A 80 -35.62 9.73 -27.00
CA GLU A 80 -36.18 9.15 -28.22
C GLU A 80 -37.29 10.05 -28.79
N SER A 81 -38.19 10.56 -27.93
CA SER A 81 -39.19 11.56 -28.32
C SER A 81 -38.54 12.84 -28.87
N ALA A 82 -37.42 13.29 -28.27
CA ALA A 82 -36.69 14.45 -28.78
C ALA A 82 -36.09 14.18 -30.17
N SER A 83 -35.57 12.98 -30.39
CA SER A 83 -35.06 12.54 -31.70
C SER A 83 -36.16 12.48 -32.74
N GLU A 84 -37.33 11.93 -32.40
CA GLU A 84 -38.51 11.89 -33.28
C GLU A 84 -39.00 13.29 -33.63
N VAL A 85 -39.14 14.17 -32.63
CA VAL A 85 -39.48 15.58 -32.86
C VAL A 85 -38.44 16.23 -33.77
N ALA A 86 -37.18 15.82 -33.74
CA ALA A 86 -36.13 16.31 -34.62
C ALA A 86 -35.97 15.51 -35.94
N ASP A 87 -36.88 14.60 -36.31
CA ASP A 87 -36.76 13.66 -37.45
C ASP A 87 -35.38 12.96 -37.51
N GLY A 88 -34.84 12.62 -36.34
CA GLY A 88 -33.55 11.99 -36.19
C GLY A 88 -32.34 12.86 -36.52
N GLN A 89 -32.53 14.16 -36.79
CA GLN A 89 -31.46 15.08 -37.22
C GLN A 89 -30.75 15.78 -36.04
N SER A 90 -31.20 15.60 -34.80
CA SER A 90 -30.59 16.24 -33.63
C SER A 90 -29.40 15.43 -33.09
N PRO A 91 -28.16 15.93 -33.21
CA PRO A 91 -27.00 15.24 -32.63
C PRO A 91 -27.09 15.17 -31.10
N GLN A 92 -27.67 16.20 -30.47
CA GLN A 92 -27.84 16.26 -29.03
C GLN A 92 -28.81 15.19 -28.52
N ALA A 93 -29.92 14.95 -29.23
CA ALA A 93 -30.85 13.88 -28.87
C ALA A 93 -30.20 12.49 -28.94
N HIS A 94 -29.43 12.21 -30.00
CA HIS A 94 -28.68 10.95 -30.11
C HIS A 94 -27.60 10.81 -29.04
N PHE A 95 -26.92 11.90 -28.69
CA PHE A 95 -25.94 11.87 -27.59
C PHE A 95 -26.60 11.54 -26.25
N VAL A 96 -27.69 12.24 -25.89
CA VAL A 96 -28.42 11.98 -24.64
C VAL A 96 -28.94 10.54 -24.64
N ARG A 97 -29.50 10.07 -25.76
CA ARG A 97 -29.91 8.68 -25.95
C ARG A 97 -28.77 7.70 -25.68
N GLY A 98 -27.59 7.93 -26.25
CA GLY A 98 -26.39 7.12 -26.01
C GLY A 98 -26.00 7.06 -24.53
N ARG A 99 -26.04 8.20 -23.83
CA ARG A 99 -25.76 8.30 -22.39
C ARG A 99 -26.76 7.51 -21.54
N GLU A 100 -28.04 7.57 -21.87
CA GLU A 100 -29.09 6.83 -21.15
C GLU A 100 -29.00 5.32 -21.40
N LEU A 101 -28.78 4.91 -22.66
CA LEU A 101 -28.53 3.51 -23.02
C LEU A 101 -27.29 2.96 -22.30
N PHE A 102 -26.21 3.75 -22.23
CA PHE A 102 -25.00 3.39 -21.49
C PHE A 102 -25.30 3.19 -20.00
N SER A 103 -26.10 4.08 -19.40
CA SER A 103 -26.53 3.99 -18.01
C SER A 103 -27.41 2.76 -17.74
N LEU A 104 -28.23 2.37 -18.71
CA LEU A 104 -29.05 1.14 -18.66
C LEU A 104 -28.25 -0.15 -18.91
N GLY A 105 -26.99 -0.02 -19.37
CA GLY A 105 -26.09 -1.12 -19.72
C GLY A 105 -26.34 -1.72 -21.11
N GLN A 106 -27.05 -1.00 -21.99
CA GLN A 106 -27.30 -1.33 -23.40
C GLN A 106 -26.16 -0.75 -24.26
N LEU A 107 -24.99 -1.40 -24.20
CA LEU A 107 -23.74 -0.79 -24.69
C LEU A 107 -23.61 -0.72 -26.21
N GLU A 108 -24.16 -1.69 -26.94
CA GLU A 108 -24.08 -1.68 -28.41
C GLU A 108 -24.97 -0.56 -28.96
N GLU A 109 -26.20 -0.49 -28.46
CA GLU A 109 -27.15 0.56 -28.84
C GLU A 109 -26.64 1.95 -28.41
N ALA A 110 -25.98 2.04 -27.25
CA ALA A 110 -25.33 3.27 -26.81
C ALA A 110 -24.21 3.70 -27.77
N ARG A 111 -23.36 2.75 -28.20
CA ARG A 111 -22.30 3.01 -29.18
C ARG A 111 -22.89 3.54 -30.48
N ASP A 112 -23.90 2.86 -31.01
CA ASP A 112 -24.52 3.22 -32.29
C ASP A 112 -25.18 4.61 -32.21
N ALA A 113 -25.79 4.96 -31.08
CA ALA A 113 -26.32 6.30 -30.82
C ALA A 113 -25.21 7.38 -30.76
N PHE A 114 -24.08 7.09 -30.10
CA PHE A 114 -22.94 8.01 -30.09
C PHE A 114 -22.27 8.16 -31.47
N ASP A 115 -22.20 7.09 -32.26
CA ASP A 115 -21.70 7.14 -33.63
C ASP A 115 -22.62 7.99 -34.52
N MET A 116 -23.95 7.83 -34.38
CA MET A 116 -24.93 8.67 -35.07
C MET A 116 -24.81 10.15 -34.69
N ALA A 117 -24.63 10.44 -33.40
CA ALA A 117 -24.40 11.82 -32.94
C ALA A 117 -23.18 12.44 -33.61
N GLU A 118 -22.05 11.73 -33.71
CA GLU A 118 -20.85 12.23 -34.39
C GLU A 118 -21.05 12.45 -35.89
N ILE A 119 -21.69 11.49 -36.58
CA ILE A 119 -22.00 11.62 -38.01
C ILE A 119 -22.82 12.91 -38.26
N LEU A 120 -23.82 13.18 -37.42
CA LEU A 120 -24.65 14.39 -37.55
C LEU A 120 -23.87 15.68 -37.22
N MET A 121 -22.90 15.63 -36.30
CA MET A 121 -22.05 16.79 -35.98
C MET A 121 -21.03 17.11 -37.07
N GLU A 122 -20.54 16.10 -37.78
CA GLU A 122 -19.59 16.25 -38.89
C GLU A 122 -20.29 16.62 -40.21
N SER A 123 -21.61 16.48 -40.28
CA SER A 123 -22.39 16.87 -41.45
C SER A 123 -22.19 18.36 -41.77
N PRO A 124 -21.81 18.72 -43.00
CA PRO A 124 -21.56 20.11 -43.41
C PRO A 124 -22.85 20.93 -43.50
N THR A 125 -24.01 20.26 -43.58
CA THR A 125 -25.31 20.91 -43.55
C THR A 125 -25.74 21.10 -42.11
N PRO A 126 -25.97 22.34 -41.63
CA PRO A 126 -26.65 22.53 -40.36
C PRO A 126 -27.98 21.77 -40.42
N PRO A 127 -28.37 21.08 -39.35
CA PRO A 127 -29.57 20.27 -39.36
C PRO A 127 -30.76 21.03 -39.93
N ALA A 128 -31.49 20.42 -40.88
CA ALA A 128 -32.59 21.08 -41.57
C ALA A 128 -33.66 21.65 -40.60
N TYR A 129 -33.76 21.11 -39.38
CA TYR A 129 -34.67 21.59 -38.34
C TYR A 129 -34.21 22.89 -37.64
N LEU A 130 -32.91 23.21 -37.66
CA LEU A 130 -32.39 24.51 -37.24
C LEU A 130 -32.53 25.56 -38.35
N GLY A 131 -32.57 25.09 -39.61
CA GLY A 131 -32.82 25.90 -40.80
C GLY A 131 -34.29 26.05 -41.13
N ALA A 132 -35.20 25.85 -40.16
CA ALA A 132 -36.63 26.05 -40.37
C ALA A 132 -36.84 27.38 -41.08
N GLU A 133 -37.48 27.30 -42.25
CA GLU A 133 -37.85 28.45 -43.05
C GLU A 133 -38.42 29.54 -42.13
N PRO A 134 -38.01 30.80 -42.31
CA PRO A 134 -38.57 31.90 -41.53
C PRO A 134 -40.10 31.73 -41.54
N PRO A 135 -40.75 31.69 -40.37
CA PRO A 135 -42.17 31.33 -40.24
C PRO A 135 -42.93 32.09 -41.30
N ASP A 136 -43.65 31.39 -42.20
CA ASP A 136 -44.26 31.94 -43.41
C ASP A 136 -44.63 33.41 -43.20
N THR A 137 -43.69 34.29 -43.55
CA THR A 137 -43.74 35.66 -43.03
C THR A 137 -44.95 36.38 -43.62
N ALA A 138 -45.55 35.82 -44.68
CA ALA A 138 -46.79 36.26 -45.27
C ALA A 138 -47.93 36.36 -44.24
N HIS A 139 -48.06 35.41 -43.29
CA HIS A 139 -49.09 35.48 -42.25
C HIS A 139 -48.76 36.52 -41.15
N LEU A 140 -47.48 36.73 -40.86
CA LEU A 140 -47.01 37.77 -39.93
C LEU A 140 -47.21 39.18 -40.51
N TRP A 141 -46.88 39.40 -41.78
CA TRP A 141 -47.11 40.68 -42.47
C TRP A 141 -48.61 40.98 -42.63
N ALA A 142 -49.44 39.95 -42.87
CA ALA A 142 -50.89 40.08 -42.95
C ALA A 142 -51.53 40.52 -41.61
N ASN A 143 -51.05 40.00 -40.47
CA ASN A 143 -51.57 40.37 -39.15
C ASN A 143 -51.14 41.76 -38.66
N ILE A 144 -50.06 42.33 -39.19
CA ILE A 144 -49.59 43.69 -38.85
C ILE A 144 -50.20 44.75 -39.80
N GLY A 145 -51.03 44.34 -40.77
CA GLY A 145 -51.66 45.24 -41.73
C GLY A 145 -50.67 45.91 -42.70
N MET A 146 -49.44 45.39 -42.81
CA MET A 146 -48.41 45.94 -43.68
C MET A 146 -48.41 45.26 -45.04
N ASN A 147 -48.65 46.06 -46.08
CA ASN A 147 -48.63 45.60 -47.46
C ASN A 147 -47.18 45.30 -47.89
N PRO A 148 -46.84 44.06 -48.31
CA PRO A 148 -45.47 43.66 -48.62
C PRO A 148 -44.81 44.46 -49.76
N LYS A 149 -45.58 45.26 -50.52
CA LYS A 149 -45.07 46.15 -51.56
C LYS A 149 -44.51 47.49 -51.06
N LYS A 150 -44.54 47.77 -49.74
CA LYS A 150 -44.03 49.02 -49.13
C LYS A 150 -42.89 48.80 -48.13
N ALA A 151 -42.05 47.78 -48.32
CA ALA A 151 -40.83 47.66 -47.53
C ALA A 151 -39.90 48.88 -47.79
N PRO A 152 -39.36 49.55 -46.76
CA PRO A 152 -38.50 50.73 -46.93
C PRO A 152 -37.23 50.37 -47.70
N GLN A 153 -36.88 51.16 -48.71
CA GLN A 153 -35.71 51.01 -49.59
C GLN A 153 -34.32 51.17 -48.90
N GLY A 154 -34.23 50.95 -47.58
CA GLY A 154 -33.01 51.05 -46.80
C GLY A 154 -32.67 49.80 -45.97
N ALA A 155 -33.31 48.66 -46.26
CA ALA A 155 -32.96 47.41 -45.58
C ALA A 155 -31.50 47.03 -45.88
N PRO A 156 -30.69 46.67 -44.87
CA PRO A 156 -29.29 46.34 -45.05
C PRO A 156 -29.15 45.18 -46.05
N ALA A 157 -28.25 45.35 -47.03
CA ALA A 157 -27.96 44.33 -48.03
C ALA A 157 -27.65 42.98 -47.34
N PRO A 158 -28.08 41.84 -47.92
CA PRO A 158 -27.81 40.53 -47.35
C PRO A 158 -26.31 40.39 -47.12
N ILE A 159 -25.94 40.28 -45.84
CA ILE A 159 -24.56 40.14 -45.40
C ILE A 159 -23.96 38.98 -46.18
N GLY A 160 -22.94 39.29 -46.99
CA GLY A 160 -22.26 38.32 -47.83
C GLY A 160 -21.85 37.08 -47.04
N SER A 161 -21.89 35.94 -47.72
CA SER A 161 -21.70 34.55 -47.28
C SER A 161 -20.35 34.25 -46.60
N SER A 162 -19.95 35.05 -45.62
CA SER A 162 -18.91 34.70 -44.68
C SER A 162 -19.43 33.50 -43.90
N LYS A 163 -18.73 32.37 -44.01
CA LYS A 163 -18.99 31.13 -43.28
C LYS A 163 -18.97 31.44 -41.78
N ARG A 164 -20.07 31.94 -41.23
CA ARG A 164 -20.28 31.97 -39.79
C ARG A 164 -20.28 30.51 -39.38
N LEU A 165 -19.17 30.09 -38.75
CA LEU A 165 -19.17 28.88 -37.96
C LEU A 165 -20.34 29.01 -36.99
N VAL A 166 -21.37 28.19 -37.21
CA VAL A 166 -22.48 28.05 -36.29
C VAL A 166 -21.84 27.57 -34.99
N SER A 167 -21.64 28.48 -34.03
CA SER A 167 -21.11 28.10 -32.73
C SER A 167 -22.24 27.40 -31.99
N TYR A 168 -22.24 26.07 -32.06
CA TYR A 168 -23.21 25.29 -31.32
C TYR A 168 -23.00 25.48 -29.81
N GLU A 169 -24.07 25.69 -29.06
CA GLU A 169 -24.04 25.82 -27.58
C GLU A 169 -23.35 24.64 -26.89
N TRP A 170 -23.46 23.45 -27.48
CA TRP A 170 -22.90 22.19 -26.99
C TRP A 170 -21.43 21.98 -27.39
N ALA A 171 -20.77 22.96 -28.03
CA ALA A 171 -19.34 22.85 -28.33
C ALA A 171 -18.49 22.68 -27.06
N ALA A 172 -18.91 23.28 -25.93
CA ALA A 172 -18.30 23.07 -24.62
C ALA A 172 -18.52 21.63 -24.10
N ASP A 173 -19.67 21.05 -24.41
CA ASP A 173 -20.06 19.71 -23.97
C ASP A 173 -19.44 18.61 -24.85
N LEU A 174 -19.03 18.92 -26.09
CA LEU A 174 -18.46 17.98 -27.05
C LEU A 174 -17.29 17.16 -26.48
N THR A 175 -16.42 17.80 -25.70
CA THR A 175 -15.28 17.11 -25.06
C THR A 175 -15.76 16.08 -24.06
N ALA A 176 -16.77 16.41 -23.25
CA ALA A 176 -17.40 15.48 -22.33
C ALA A 176 -18.13 14.37 -23.09
N TRP A 177 -18.75 14.69 -24.22
CA TRP A 177 -19.47 13.73 -25.05
C TRP A 177 -18.55 12.67 -25.63
N ARG A 178 -17.43 13.10 -26.21
CA ARG A 178 -16.39 12.20 -26.73
C ARG A 178 -15.80 11.33 -25.64
N ALA A 179 -15.59 11.87 -24.43
CA ALA A 179 -15.11 11.08 -23.29
C ALA A 179 -16.10 9.94 -22.94
N VAL A 180 -17.40 10.24 -22.83
CA VAL A 180 -18.42 9.22 -22.55
C VAL A 180 -18.52 8.19 -23.67
N LYS A 181 -18.40 8.63 -24.93
CA LYS A 181 -18.34 7.71 -26.09
C LYS A 181 -17.13 6.78 -26.01
N GLU A 182 -15.93 7.31 -25.75
CA GLU A 182 -14.71 6.50 -25.61
C GLU A 182 -14.81 5.51 -24.44
N GLU A 183 -15.41 5.91 -23.33
CA GLU A 183 -15.73 5.02 -22.21
C GLU A 183 -16.69 3.90 -22.64
N CYS A 184 -17.75 4.23 -23.39
CA CYS A 184 -18.70 3.25 -23.93
C CYS A 184 -18.03 2.27 -24.89
N GLN A 185 -17.25 2.77 -25.86
CA GLN A 185 -16.50 1.93 -26.80
C GLN A 185 -15.50 1.03 -26.07
N THR A 186 -14.84 1.56 -25.05
CA THR A 186 -13.92 0.77 -24.22
C THR A 186 -14.69 -0.30 -23.44
N ALA A 187 -15.84 0.03 -22.87
CA ALA A 187 -16.70 -0.94 -22.18
C ALA A 187 -17.17 -2.05 -23.14
N VAL A 188 -17.58 -1.73 -24.37
CA VAL A 188 -17.94 -2.71 -25.41
C VAL A 188 -16.76 -3.64 -25.71
N ARG A 189 -15.58 -3.08 -26.01
CA ARG A 189 -14.37 -3.87 -26.30
C ARG A 189 -13.97 -4.75 -25.11
N VAL A 190 -14.11 -4.23 -23.90
CA VAL A 190 -13.80 -4.95 -22.66
C VAL A 190 -14.80 -6.05 -22.36
N LEU A 191 -16.10 -5.84 -22.62
CA LEU A 191 -17.07 -6.93 -22.49
C LEU A 191 -16.84 -8.00 -23.57
N ALA A 192 -16.36 -7.64 -24.77
CA ALA A 192 -16.00 -8.61 -25.80
C ALA A 192 -14.73 -9.40 -25.44
N SER A 193 -13.67 -8.71 -24.99
CA SER A 193 -12.38 -9.34 -24.66
C SER A 193 -12.33 -9.97 -23.27
N ARG A 194 -13.20 -9.53 -22.36
CA ARG A 194 -13.21 -9.81 -20.91
C ARG A 194 -11.92 -9.44 -20.18
N VAL A 195 -11.04 -8.68 -20.83
CA VAL A 195 -9.81 -8.12 -20.27
C VAL A 195 -9.95 -6.60 -20.19
N VAL A 196 -9.89 -6.08 -18.97
CA VAL A 196 -10.20 -4.72 -18.59
C VAL A 196 -8.90 -3.99 -18.24
N PRO A 197 -8.61 -2.83 -18.88
CA PRO A 197 -7.61 -1.89 -18.39
C PRO A 197 -8.00 -1.38 -17.00
N ARG A 198 -7.04 -1.24 -16.07
CA ARG A 198 -7.33 -0.89 -14.67
C ARG A 198 -8.15 0.40 -14.50
N GLY A 199 -7.94 1.41 -15.37
CA GLY A 199 -8.67 2.69 -15.31
C GLY A 199 -10.17 2.56 -15.57
N VAL A 200 -10.59 1.57 -16.36
CA VAL A 200 -11.99 1.38 -16.79
C VAL A 200 -12.70 0.30 -15.96
N LEU A 201 -11.99 -0.30 -15.00
CA LEU A 201 -12.52 -1.36 -14.14
C LEU A 201 -13.77 -0.94 -13.35
N PRO A 202 -13.83 0.24 -12.70
CA PRO A 202 -15.03 0.65 -11.94
C PRO A 202 -16.29 0.75 -12.83
N ILE A 203 -16.13 1.26 -14.06
CA ILE A 203 -17.21 1.38 -15.04
C ILE A 203 -17.72 -0.01 -15.44
N CYS A 204 -16.81 -0.93 -15.79
CA CYS A 204 -17.16 -2.30 -16.18
C CYS A 204 -17.83 -3.07 -15.03
N GLN A 205 -17.37 -2.86 -13.80
CA GLN A 205 -17.97 -3.43 -12.59
C GLN A 205 -19.40 -2.95 -12.41
N ASN A 206 -19.64 -1.63 -12.52
CA ASN A 206 -20.97 -1.04 -12.39
C ASN A 206 -21.94 -1.57 -13.47
N ILE A 207 -21.49 -1.63 -14.73
CA ILE A 207 -22.31 -2.16 -15.85
C ILE A 207 -22.67 -3.62 -15.61
N LEU A 208 -21.69 -4.47 -15.26
CA LEU A 208 -21.94 -5.88 -14.99
C LEU A 208 -22.83 -6.07 -13.76
N GLN A 209 -22.61 -5.30 -12.70
CA GLN A 209 -23.45 -5.36 -11.51
C GLN A 209 -24.91 -4.99 -11.81
N ARG A 210 -25.17 -3.97 -12.63
CA ARG A 210 -26.52 -3.60 -13.09
C ARG A 210 -27.15 -4.68 -13.97
N ARG A 211 -26.39 -5.31 -14.87
CA ARG A 211 -26.89 -6.43 -15.69
C ARG A 211 -27.23 -7.64 -14.83
N LEU A 212 -26.39 -7.91 -13.84
CA LEU A 212 -26.54 -9.03 -12.93
C LEU A 212 -27.71 -8.84 -11.96
N SER A 213 -27.91 -7.65 -11.41
CA SER A 213 -29.03 -7.36 -10.50
C SER A 213 -30.40 -7.53 -11.17
N LYS A 214 -30.50 -7.31 -12.49
CA LYS A 214 -31.72 -7.60 -13.27
C LYS A 214 -32.01 -9.09 -13.41
N LYS A 215 -30.97 -9.94 -13.52
CA LYS A 215 -31.12 -11.39 -13.69
C LYS A 215 -31.28 -12.13 -12.38
N SER A 216 -30.56 -11.72 -11.34
CA SER A 216 -30.57 -12.39 -10.05
C SER A 216 -30.10 -11.45 -8.95
N SER A 217 -30.82 -11.42 -7.83
CA SER A 217 -30.35 -10.76 -6.60
C SER A 217 -29.08 -11.40 -6.01
N ARG A 218 -28.68 -12.57 -6.51
CA ARG A 218 -27.55 -13.38 -6.02
C ARG A 218 -26.49 -13.61 -7.08
N ALA A 219 -26.28 -12.60 -7.89
CA ALA A 219 -25.22 -12.59 -8.85
C ALA A 219 -23.95 -11.98 -8.24
N VAL A 220 -22.80 -12.50 -8.67
CA VAL A 220 -21.47 -12.10 -8.20
C VAL A 220 -20.64 -11.65 -9.39
N VAL A 221 -19.98 -10.50 -9.23
CA VAL A 221 -18.94 -10.05 -10.16
C VAL A 221 -17.61 -10.58 -9.65
N LEU A 222 -16.95 -11.40 -10.47
CA LEU A 222 -15.64 -11.96 -10.17
C LEU A 222 -14.59 -11.17 -10.95
N VAL A 223 -13.62 -10.60 -10.25
CA VAL A 223 -12.52 -9.83 -10.85
C VAL A 223 -11.21 -10.51 -10.53
N VAL A 224 -10.40 -10.80 -11.55
CA VAL A 224 -9.08 -11.41 -11.42
C VAL A 224 -8.04 -10.44 -11.94
N ARG A 225 -7.29 -9.84 -11.03
CA ARG A 225 -6.16 -8.96 -11.34
C ARG A 225 -4.91 -9.80 -11.49
N ASN A 226 -4.32 -9.77 -12.68
CA ASN A 226 -3.01 -10.34 -12.93
C ASN A 226 -1.94 -9.29 -12.68
N ASP A 227 -1.44 -9.21 -11.46
CA ASP A 227 -0.35 -8.33 -11.06
C ASP A 227 1.01 -9.05 -11.20
N THR A 228 1.08 -10.10 -12.03
CA THR A 228 2.30 -10.84 -12.35
C THR A 228 2.88 -10.39 -13.70
N THR A 229 4.10 -10.84 -14.00
CA THR A 229 4.75 -10.69 -15.31
C THR A 229 4.35 -11.79 -16.30
N GLU A 230 3.63 -12.80 -15.85
CA GLU A 230 3.27 -13.98 -16.63
C GLU A 230 1.77 -13.97 -16.97
N ARG A 231 1.39 -14.67 -18.04
CA ARG A 231 -0.02 -14.77 -18.46
C ARG A 231 -0.72 -15.81 -17.58
N LEU A 232 -1.90 -15.46 -17.06
CA LEU A 232 -2.80 -16.46 -16.46
C LEU A 232 -3.59 -17.13 -17.58
N THR A 233 -3.63 -18.45 -17.63
CA THR A 233 -4.49 -19.18 -18.58
C THR A 233 -5.66 -19.75 -17.81
N PHE A 234 -6.88 -19.49 -18.28
CA PHE A 234 -8.09 -20.01 -17.64
C PHE A 234 -8.20 -21.50 -17.94
N ASP A 235 -8.22 -22.34 -16.89
CA ASP A 235 -8.23 -23.79 -17.03
C ASP A 235 -9.64 -24.35 -16.86
N PHE A 236 -10.29 -24.02 -15.74
CA PHE A 236 -11.58 -24.62 -15.38
C PHE A 236 -12.40 -23.73 -14.45
N HIS A 237 -13.69 -24.06 -14.34
CA HIS A 237 -14.57 -23.57 -13.29
C HIS A 237 -15.45 -24.70 -12.78
N ARG A 238 -15.88 -24.61 -11.52
CA ARG A 238 -16.87 -25.51 -10.93
C ARG A 238 -17.75 -24.72 -9.98
N PHE A 239 -19.05 -24.68 -10.26
CA PHE A 239 -20.05 -24.11 -9.37
C PHE A 239 -20.85 -25.23 -8.70
N SER A 240 -21.09 -25.09 -7.40
CA SER A 240 -21.99 -25.96 -6.63
C SER A 240 -23.45 -25.76 -7.02
N SER A 241 -23.83 -24.50 -7.27
CA SER A 241 -25.14 -24.09 -7.77
C SER A 241 -25.04 -22.75 -8.49
N GLY A 242 -25.06 -22.79 -9.82
CA GLY A 242 -24.99 -21.61 -10.65
C GLY A 242 -24.22 -21.83 -11.94
N GLN A 243 -24.09 -20.76 -12.71
CA GLN A 243 -23.34 -20.73 -13.95
C GLN A 243 -22.80 -19.32 -14.20
N PHE A 244 -21.85 -19.21 -15.14
CA PHE A 244 -21.52 -17.90 -15.68
C PHE A 244 -22.75 -17.35 -16.41
N LEU A 245 -22.95 -16.04 -16.31
CA LEU A 245 -23.91 -15.35 -17.15
C LEU A 245 -23.46 -15.50 -18.61
N ASP A 246 -24.42 -15.68 -19.54
CA ASP A 246 -24.11 -15.88 -20.96
C ASP A 246 -23.14 -14.82 -21.50
N GLY A 247 -22.08 -15.30 -22.14
CA GLY A 247 -21.00 -14.47 -22.68
C GLY A 247 -20.10 -13.81 -21.63
N CYS A 248 -20.39 -13.93 -20.32
CA CYS A 248 -19.67 -13.30 -19.20
C CYS A 248 -18.76 -14.26 -18.43
N ALA A 249 -18.31 -15.34 -19.07
CA ALA A 249 -17.22 -16.18 -18.57
C ALA A 249 -15.87 -15.45 -18.66
N PHE A 250 -14.87 -15.94 -17.94
CA PHE A 250 -13.49 -15.45 -18.07
C PHE A 250 -12.93 -15.70 -19.48
N PRO A 251 -12.02 -14.85 -19.97
CA PRO A 251 -11.31 -15.13 -21.20
C PRO A 251 -10.38 -16.33 -21.02
N SER A 252 -10.03 -17.01 -22.11
CA SER A 252 -9.09 -18.14 -22.10
C SER A 252 -7.72 -17.76 -21.52
N SER A 253 -7.35 -16.48 -21.57
CA SER A 253 -6.15 -15.98 -20.91
C SER A 253 -6.25 -14.54 -20.45
N VAL A 254 -5.53 -14.21 -19.37
CA VAL A 254 -5.43 -12.88 -18.77
C VAL A 254 -3.97 -12.40 -18.90
N PRO A 255 -3.68 -11.43 -19.77
CA PRO A 255 -2.33 -10.89 -19.95
C PRO A 255 -1.70 -10.37 -18.64
N PRO A 256 -0.36 -10.26 -18.58
CA PRO A 256 0.33 -9.57 -17.49
C PRO A 256 -0.21 -8.16 -17.26
N LEU A 257 -0.25 -7.73 -16.00
CA LEU A 257 -0.71 -6.38 -15.58
C LEU A 257 -2.13 -6.00 -16.01
N SER A 258 -2.95 -6.98 -16.38
CA SER A 258 -4.33 -6.79 -16.81
C SER A 258 -5.33 -7.33 -15.80
N THR A 259 -6.61 -7.01 -15.98
CA THR A 259 -7.69 -7.49 -15.11
C THR A 259 -8.71 -8.24 -15.93
N ALA A 260 -9.08 -9.46 -15.55
CA ALA A 260 -10.21 -10.15 -16.15
C ALA A 260 -11.46 -9.99 -15.29
N ILE A 261 -12.62 -9.92 -15.94
CA ILE A 261 -13.91 -9.80 -15.25
C ILE A 261 -14.88 -10.85 -15.77
N ALA A 262 -15.61 -11.47 -14.85
CA ALA A 262 -16.67 -12.43 -15.14
C ALA A 262 -17.89 -12.16 -14.26
N GLY A 263 -19.06 -12.57 -14.73
CA GLY A 263 -20.31 -12.52 -13.98
C GLY A 263 -20.88 -13.92 -13.81
N ALA A 264 -21.23 -14.29 -12.59
CA ALA A 264 -21.87 -15.57 -12.30
C ALA A 264 -23.14 -15.36 -11.48
N HIS A 265 -24.12 -16.26 -11.62
CA HIS A 265 -25.37 -16.20 -10.85
C HIS A 265 -25.78 -17.57 -10.33
N ALA A 266 -26.49 -17.59 -9.20
CA ALA A 266 -27.08 -18.82 -8.66
C ALA A 266 -28.21 -19.34 -9.57
N ASN A 267 -28.32 -20.67 -9.67
CA ASN A 267 -29.44 -21.34 -10.32
C ASN A 267 -30.51 -21.65 -9.25
N GLY A 268 -31.45 -20.73 -9.06
CA GLY A 268 -32.62 -20.91 -8.18
C GLY A 268 -32.74 -19.86 -7.06
N MET A 269 -33.98 -19.59 -6.65
CA MET A 269 -34.33 -18.49 -5.75
C MET A 269 -33.75 -18.62 -4.33
N LEU A 270 -33.57 -19.85 -3.83
CA LEU A 270 -33.12 -20.11 -2.45
C LEU A 270 -31.71 -20.70 -2.36
N ARG A 271 -31.02 -20.92 -3.49
CA ARG A 271 -29.64 -21.42 -3.49
C ARG A 271 -28.62 -20.27 -3.42
N GLY A 272 -27.53 -20.50 -2.71
CA GLY A 272 -26.34 -19.64 -2.80
C GLY A 272 -25.59 -19.90 -4.11
N LEU A 273 -24.53 -19.15 -4.33
CA LEU A 273 -23.57 -19.37 -5.40
C LEU A 273 -22.20 -19.61 -4.77
N ALA A 274 -21.73 -20.85 -4.75
CA ALA A 274 -20.36 -21.16 -4.37
C ALA A 274 -19.64 -21.87 -5.51
N GLY A 275 -18.35 -21.59 -5.66
CA GLY A 275 -17.55 -22.27 -6.66
C GLY A 275 -16.08 -21.94 -6.65
N VAL A 276 -15.40 -22.56 -7.60
CA VAL A 276 -13.95 -22.51 -7.77
C VAL A 276 -13.65 -22.19 -9.22
N VAL A 277 -12.69 -21.30 -9.43
CA VAL A 277 -12.15 -20.97 -10.74
C VAL A 277 -10.65 -21.21 -10.73
N GLY A 278 -10.16 -21.99 -11.68
CA GLY A 278 -8.75 -22.35 -11.82
C GLY A 278 -8.07 -21.60 -12.96
N PHE A 279 -6.89 -21.05 -12.67
CA PHE A 279 -5.99 -20.49 -13.67
C PHE A 279 -4.61 -21.13 -13.56
N SER A 280 -3.94 -21.39 -14.68
CA SER A 280 -2.53 -21.81 -14.70
C SER A 280 -1.60 -20.61 -14.90
N ILE A 281 -0.44 -20.64 -14.21
CA ILE A 281 0.65 -19.67 -14.33
C ILE A 281 1.98 -20.39 -14.16
N GLY A 282 2.74 -20.52 -15.25
CA GLY A 282 3.91 -21.41 -15.29
C GLY A 282 3.52 -22.83 -14.85
N ASP A 283 4.25 -23.38 -13.87
CA ASP A 283 4.01 -24.71 -13.28
C ASP A 283 3.05 -24.71 -12.08
N HIS A 284 2.42 -23.56 -11.81
CA HIS A 284 1.50 -23.39 -10.70
C HIS A 284 0.06 -23.29 -11.19
N GLN A 285 -0.87 -23.62 -10.29
CA GLN A 285 -2.28 -23.40 -10.48
C GLN A 285 -2.83 -22.49 -9.39
N VAL A 286 -3.49 -21.42 -9.81
CA VAL A 286 -4.19 -20.47 -8.96
C VAL A 286 -5.64 -20.92 -8.89
N CYS A 287 -6.09 -21.26 -7.69
CA CYS A 287 -7.48 -21.65 -7.44
C CYS A 287 -8.17 -20.53 -6.65
N LEU A 288 -9.17 -19.93 -7.28
CA LEU A 288 -9.93 -18.82 -6.74
C LEU A 288 -11.29 -19.34 -6.32
N ALA A 289 -11.59 -19.18 -5.04
CA ALA A 289 -12.78 -19.71 -4.44
C ALA A 289 -13.70 -18.61 -3.94
N PHE A 290 -14.98 -18.86 -4.04
CA PHE A 290 -15.95 -17.97 -3.43
C PHE A 290 -17.18 -18.74 -2.99
N ASP A 291 -17.78 -18.23 -1.93
CA ASP A 291 -19.06 -18.67 -1.42
C ASP A 291 -19.93 -17.42 -1.18
N CYS A 292 -21.02 -17.34 -1.93
CA CYS A 292 -22.11 -16.38 -1.81
C CYS A 292 -23.33 -17.15 -1.29
N PRO A 293 -23.44 -17.42 0.02
CA PRO A 293 -24.55 -18.19 0.55
C PRO A 293 -25.87 -17.43 0.34
N SER A 294 -26.98 -18.16 0.33
CA SER A 294 -28.32 -17.56 0.21
C SER A 294 -28.66 -16.62 1.37
N MET A 295 -28.15 -16.96 2.56
CA MET A 295 -28.15 -16.14 3.76
C MET A 295 -26.78 -16.26 4.42
N GLY A 296 -26.21 -15.13 4.84
CA GLY A 296 -24.91 -15.08 5.52
C GLY A 296 -23.93 -14.15 4.84
N SER A 297 -22.72 -14.08 5.41
CA SER A 297 -21.63 -13.30 4.83
C SER A 297 -20.93 -14.10 3.73
N PHE A 298 -20.50 -13.39 2.69
CA PHE A 298 -19.66 -13.98 1.66
C PHE A 298 -18.31 -14.39 2.26
N GLN A 299 -17.77 -15.51 1.75
CA GLN A 299 -16.48 -16.01 2.17
C GLN A 299 -15.58 -16.27 0.96
N PRO A 300 -14.97 -15.24 0.39
CA PRO A 300 -14.02 -15.45 -0.69
C PRO A 300 -12.70 -15.99 -0.13
N ARG A 301 -12.10 -16.95 -0.83
CA ARG A 301 -10.81 -17.55 -0.49
C ARG A 301 -9.96 -17.66 -1.75
N ALA A 302 -8.65 -17.54 -1.63
CA ALA A 302 -7.76 -17.81 -2.74
C ALA A 302 -6.60 -18.65 -2.25
N CYS A 303 -6.24 -19.66 -3.04
CA CYS A 303 -5.07 -20.47 -2.80
C CYS A 303 -4.28 -20.64 -4.10
N ILE A 304 -2.97 -20.81 -3.94
CA ILE A 304 -2.07 -21.15 -5.03
C ILE A 304 -1.48 -22.49 -4.66
N VAL A 305 -1.63 -23.44 -5.58
CA VAL A 305 -1.21 -24.82 -5.40
C VAL A 305 -0.32 -25.22 -6.58
N PRO A 306 0.67 -26.10 -6.38
CA PRO A 306 1.38 -26.71 -7.50
C PRO A 306 0.40 -27.37 -8.46
N ARG A 307 0.64 -27.31 -9.77
CA ARG A 307 -0.27 -27.92 -10.76
C ARG A 307 -0.43 -29.43 -10.56
N SER A 308 0.60 -30.10 -10.05
CA SER A 308 0.57 -31.52 -9.68
C SER A 308 -0.36 -31.85 -8.52
N ALA A 309 -0.73 -30.87 -7.69
CA ALA A 309 -1.59 -31.05 -6.52
C ALA A 309 -3.09 -30.94 -6.85
N VAL A 310 -3.44 -30.59 -8.08
CA VAL A 310 -4.83 -30.45 -8.52
C VAL A 310 -5.17 -31.64 -9.41
N GLY A 311 -6.19 -32.41 -9.02
CA GLY A 311 -6.68 -33.52 -9.83
C GLY A 311 -7.16 -33.02 -11.21
N ARG A 312 -7.22 -33.90 -12.21
CA ARG A 312 -7.73 -33.57 -13.56
C ARG A 312 -9.10 -32.92 -13.53
N ASP A 313 -9.90 -33.26 -12.53
CA ASP A 313 -11.25 -32.72 -12.34
C ASP A 313 -11.28 -31.40 -11.59
N GLY A 314 -10.14 -30.74 -11.33
CA GLY A 314 -10.09 -29.54 -10.48
C GLY A 314 -10.48 -29.80 -9.02
N GLN A 315 -10.55 -31.08 -8.59
CA GLN A 315 -10.68 -31.40 -7.18
C GLN A 315 -9.36 -31.08 -6.49
N ILE A 316 -9.39 -30.05 -5.66
CA ILE A 316 -8.34 -29.77 -4.69
C ILE A 316 -8.66 -30.63 -3.48
N THR A 317 -7.70 -31.42 -2.99
CA THR A 317 -7.89 -32.26 -1.82
C THR A 317 -8.45 -31.44 -0.66
N SER A 318 -9.48 -31.96 0.02
CA SER A 318 -10.28 -31.24 1.03
C SER A 318 -9.44 -30.55 2.12
N ASN A 319 -8.25 -31.10 2.41
CA ASN A 319 -7.30 -30.54 3.35
C ASN A 319 -6.78 -29.14 2.96
N ALA A 320 -6.73 -28.78 1.68
CA ALA A 320 -6.28 -27.46 1.24
C ALA A 320 -7.30 -26.35 1.52
N TRP A 321 -8.59 -26.69 1.66
CA TRP A 321 -9.69 -25.74 1.80
C TRP A 321 -9.95 -25.26 3.22
N ASN A 322 -9.60 -26.09 4.21
CA ASN A 322 -9.90 -25.83 5.62
C ASN A 322 -9.06 -24.68 6.21
N HIS A 323 -8.01 -24.24 5.52
CA HIS A 323 -7.21 -23.09 5.96
C HIS A 323 -7.66 -21.82 5.23
N ARG A 324 -8.22 -20.85 5.98
CA ARG A 324 -8.60 -19.49 5.50
C ARG A 324 -7.48 -18.79 4.71
N THR A 325 -6.24 -19.18 4.93
CA THR A 325 -5.10 -18.94 4.03
C THR A 325 -4.20 -20.19 4.11
N ALA A 326 -4.38 -21.16 3.22
CA ALA A 326 -3.38 -22.21 3.06
C ALA A 326 -2.10 -21.55 2.51
N LYS A 327 -1.24 -21.06 3.41
CA LYS A 327 0.09 -20.56 3.08
C LYS A 327 0.91 -21.77 2.69
N VAL A 328 0.91 -22.14 1.41
CA VAL A 328 2.01 -22.90 0.85
C VAL A 328 3.25 -22.03 1.09
N LYS A 329 4.09 -22.41 2.05
CA LYS A 329 5.19 -21.57 2.55
C LYS A 329 6.18 -21.18 1.45
N GLU A 330 6.17 -21.88 0.32
CA GLU A 330 7.18 -21.82 -0.74
C GLU A 330 6.66 -21.36 -2.11
N SER A 331 5.42 -20.88 -2.25
CA SER A 331 4.98 -20.37 -3.56
C SER A 331 5.63 -19.03 -3.91
N THR A 332 6.19 -18.96 -5.14
CA THR A 332 6.65 -17.73 -5.83
C THR A 332 5.54 -16.74 -6.11
N TYR A 333 4.30 -17.15 -5.97
CA TYR A 333 3.11 -16.34 -6.20
C TYR A 333 2.30 -16.18 -4.91
N ARG A 334 1.57 -15.07 -4.80
CA ARG A 334 0.63 -14.78 -3.73
C ARG A 334 -0.70 -14.40 -4.36
N ALA A 335 -1.78 -14.99 -3.87
CA ALA A 335 -3.13 -14.54 -4.15
C ALA A 335 -3.66 -13.76 -2.95
N SER A 336 -4.29 -12.62 -3.21
CA SER A 336 -5.05 -11.87 -2.22
C SER A 336 -6.50 -11.74 -2.66
N VAL A 337 -7.36 -11.48 -1.69
CA VAL A 337 -8.79 -11.43 -1.86
C VAL A 337 -9.29 -10.12 -1.25
N GLY A 338 -10.10 -9.39 -2.00
CA GLY A 338 -10.82 -8.21 -1.58
C GLY A 338 -12.31 -8.39 -1.88
N GLN A 339 -13.17 -7.85 -1.02
CA GLN A 339 -14.61 -7.92 -1.18
C GLN A 339 -15.23 -6.54 -1.00
N ALA A 340 -16.18 -6.20 -1.86
CA ALA A 340 -17.07 -5.04 -1.71
C ALA A 340 -18.49 -5.43 -2.16
N GLY A 341 -19.38 -5.75 -1.21
CA GLY A 341 -20.74 -6.23 -1.53
C GLY A 341 -20.71 -7.51 -2.37
N TYR A 342 -21.31 -7.45 -3.56
CA TYR A 342 -21.38 -8.55 -4.56
C TYR A 342 -20.14 -8.65 -5.47
N LEU A 343 -19.16 -7.76 -5.28
CA LEU A 343 -17.91 -7.75 -6.02
C LEU A 343 -16.85 -8.54 -5.26
N GLN A 344 -16.32 -9.58 -5.89
CA GLN A 344 -15.20 -10.37 -5.40
C GLN A 344 -13.98 -10.10 -6.27
N THR A 345 -12.95 -9.54 -5.66
CA THR A 345 -11.69 -9.22 -6.34
C THR A 345 -10.59 -10.14 -5.85
N PHE A 346 -10.00 -10.87 -6.78
CA PHE A 346 -8.82 -11.69 -6.57
C PHE A 346 -7.65 -10.99 -7.24
N ALA A 347 -6.54 -10.83 -6.53
CA ALA A 347 -5.30 -10.35 -7.12
C ALA A 347 -4.24 -11.42 -7.01
N VAL A 348 -3.65 -11.77 -8.14
CA VAL A 348 -2.53 -12.70 -8.23
C VAL A 348 -1.29 -11.84 -8.47
N CYS A 349 -0.39 -11.79 -7.49
CA CYS A 349 0.89 -11.12 -7.64
C CYS A 349 2.02 -12.14 -7.56
N ARG A 350 3.10 -11.87 -8.30
CA ARG A 350 4.35 -12.56 -8.01
C ARG A 350 4.77 -12.09 -6.63
N ARG A 351 5.09 -13.05 -5.76
CA ARG A 351 5.74 -12.76 -4.51
C ARG A 351 7.13 -12.28 -4.90
N ASN A 352 7.24 -10.98 -5.13
CA ASN A 352 8.50 -10.30 -5.01
C ASN A 352 8.84 -10.52 -3.54
N SER A 353 9.60 -11.58 -3.22
CA SER A 353 10.54 -11.49 -2.12
C SER A 353 11.21 -10.17 -2.39
N PRO A 354 11.00 -9.13 -1.57
CA PRO A 354 11.65 -7.87 -1.84
C PRO A 354 13.11 -8.28 -1.86
N ILE A 355 13.73 -8.24 -3.03
CA ILE A 355 15.17 -8.32 -3.15
C ILE A 355 15.59 -6.94 -2.68
N VAL A 356 15.37 -6.69 -1.39
CA VAL A 356 16.08 -5.65 -0.71
C VAL A 356 17.49 -6.17 -0.81
N THR A 357 18.29 -5.50 -1.62
CA THR A 357 19.69 -5.85 -1.72
C THR A 357 20.27 -5.84 -0.31
N GLU A 358 21.26 -6.68 -0.05
CA GLU A 358 21.91 -6.73 1.27
C GLU A 358 22.29 -5.32 1.76
N HIS A 359 22.67 -4.41 0.85
CA HIS A 359 22.93 -3.00 1.13
C HIS A 359 21.70 -2.18 1.54
N GLU A 360 20.58 -2.26 0.82
CA GLU A 360 19.35 -1.56 1.21
C GLU A 360 18.80 -2.09 2.54
N LEU A 361 19.00 -3.38 2.80
CA LEU A 361 18.51 -4.05 4.01
C LEU A 361 19.34 -3.64 5.22
N VAL A 362 20.67 -3.55 5.06
CA VAL A 362 21.57 -2.96 6.05
C VAL A 362 21.18 -1.50 6.32
N GLY A 363 20.89 -0.71 5.28
CA GLY A 363 20.40 0.66 5.43
C GLY A 363 19.09 0.77 6.22
N ILE A 364 18.14 -0.13 6.01
CA ILE A 364 16.88 -0.19 6.79
C ILE A 364 17.14 -0.64 8.23
N LEU A 365 18.02 -1.63 8.42
CA LEU A 365 18.38 -2.17 9.73
C LEU A 365 19.16 -1.15 10.57
N ASP A 366 19.90 -0.25 9.93
CA ASP A 366 20.62 0.84 10.59
C ASP A 366 19.69 1.75 11.41
N TYR A 367 18.45 1.95 10.97
CA TYR A 367 17.45 2.76 11.67
C TYR A 367 16.51 1.93 12.55
N ALA A 368 16.62 0.60 12.53
CA ALA A 368 15.73 -0.25 13.30
C ALA A 368 16.14 -0.30 14.78
N PRO A 369 15.18 -0.17 15.72
CA PRO A 369 15.50 -0.28 17.13
C PRO A 369 15.97 -1.69 17.47
N ALA A 370 16.83 -1.83 18.48
CA ALA A 370 17.43 -3.10 18.90
C ALA A 370 16.40 -4.24 19.14
N THR A 371 15.19 -3.90 19.57
CA THR A 371 14.08 -4.86 19.76
C THR A 371 13.56 -5.43 18.44
N THR A 372 13.51 -4.62 17.37
CA THR A 372 13.13 -5.04 16.02
C THR A 372 14.22 -5.91 15.40
N LEU A 373 15.48 -5.51 15.54
CA LEU A 373 16.64 -6.30 15.08
C LEU A 373 16.66 -7.70 15.70
N ARG A 374 16.32 -7.79 17.00
CA ARG A 374 16.21 -9.07 17.72
C ARG A 374 15.07 -9.94 17.20
N LYS A 375 13.89 -9.35 16.93
CA LYS A 375 12.76 -10.11 16.37
C LYS A 375 13.09 -10.61 14.98
N ALA A 376 13.75 -9.79 14.15
CA ALA A 376 14.17 -10.15 12.81
C ALA A 376 15.19 -11.30 12.80
N SER A 377 16.21 -11.25 13.67
CA SER A 377 17.23 -12.32 13.78
C SER A 377 16.68 -13.64 14.34
N ALA A 378 15.57 -13.60 15.09
CA ALA A 378 14.90 -14.79 15.60
C ALA A 378 14.09 -15.54 14.53
N VAL A 379 13.49 -14.82 13.57
CA VAL A 379 12.54 -15.42 12.60
C VAL A 379 13.19 -15.99 11.34
N SER A 380 14.45 -15.65 11.03
CA SER A 380 15.11 -16.08 9.80
C SER A 380 16.64 -16.12 9.93
N ARG A 381 17.27 -17.15 9.34
CA ARG A 381 18.74 -17.25 9.25
C ARG A 381 19.35 -16.12 8.43
N HIS A 382 18.68 -15.67 7.37
CA HIS A 382 19.17 -14.59 6.51
C HIS A 382 19.26 -13.27 7.30
N TRP A 383 18.16 -12.86 7.96
CA TRP A 383 18.15 -11.68 8.84
C TRP A 383 19.15 -11.79 9.99
N ARG A 384 19.42 -12.99 10.50
CA ARG A 384 20.45 -13.22 11.52
C ARG A 384 21.86 -12.92 11.03
N GLY A 385 22.23 -13.42 9.84
CA GLY A 385 23.54 -13.13 9.24
C GLY A 385 23.77 -11.63 9.05
N LEU A 386 22.75 -10.94 8.55
CA LEU A 386 22.77 -9.48 8.34
C LEU A 386 22.86 -8.68 9.65
N CYS A 387 22.21 -9.17 10.72
CA CYS A 387 22.37 -8.58 12.04
C CYS A 387 23.77 -8.82 12.62
N HIS A 388 24.42 -9.96 12.33
CA HIS A 388 25.77 -10.25 12.82
C HIS A 388 26.85 -9.39 12.16
N SER A 389 26.63 -8.88 10.95
CA SER A 389 27.54 -7.93 10.30
C SER A 389 27.43 -6.49 10.82
N MET A 390 26.41 -6.17 11.62
CA MET A 390 26.25 -4.83 12.20
C MET A 390 27.12 -4.62 13.44
N PRO A 391 27.58 -3.37 13.72
CA PRO A 391 28.37 -3.05 14.90
C PRO A 391 27.62 -3.38 16.21
N PRO A 392 28.27 -3.97 17.24
CA PRO A 392 27.63 -4.36 18.51
C PRO A 392 26.91 -3.19 19.20
N GLN A 393 27.44 -1.98 19.02
CA GLN A 393 26.93 -0.71 19.57
C GLN A 393 25.46 -0.45 19.19
N ARG A 394 24.99 -0.94 18.03
CA ARG A 394 23.61 -0.76 17.54
C ARG A 394 22.57 -1.59 18.31
N PHE A 395 23.01 -2.61 19.05
CA PHE A 395 22.14 -3.47 19.84
C PHE A 395 21.92 -2.98 21.28
N HIS A 396 22.50 -1.83 21.65
CA HIS A 396 22.34 -1.28 22.99
C HIS A 396 20.99 -0.58 23.15
N GLY A 397 20.17 -1.15 24.04
CA GLY A 397 18.96 -0.54 24.60
C GLY A 397 18.94 -0.77 26.11
N LEU A 398 18.21 0.10 26.83
CA LEU A 398 18.24 0.41 28.28
C LEU A 398 18.39 -0.73 29.32
N THR A 399 18.41 -2.01 28.96
CA THR A 399 18.46 -3.11 29.94
C THR A 399 19.34 -4.30 29.59
N ARG A 400 19.89 -4.43 28.36
CA ARG A 400 20.66 -5.63 27.96
C ARG A 400 21.69 -5.33 26.87
N CYS A 401 22.93 -5.76 27.08
CA CYS A 401 24.03 -5.64 26.14
C CYS A 401 23.98 -6.75 25.09
N PHE A 402 24.57 -6.50 23.92
CA PHE A 402 24.89 -7.56 22.97
C PHE A 402 25.89 -8.53 23.64
N PRO A 403 25.69 -9.86 23.57
CA PRO A 403 24.63 -10.58 22.88
C PRO A 403 23.85 -11.52 23.83
N ASP A 404 22.82 -11.00 24.50
CA ASP A 404 21.86 -11.81 25.26
C ASP A 404 21.00 -12.77 24.39
N TYR A 405 21.30 -12.91 23.10
CA TYR A 405 20.56 -13.74 22.14
C TYR A 405 21.45 -14.70 21.33
N ARG A 406 22.68 -15.01 21.79
CA ARG A 406 23.51 -16.05 21.15
C ARG A 406 22.82 -17.41 21.21
N LEU A 407 22.55 -18.02 20.06
CA LEU A 407 22.47 -19.47 20.01
C LEU A 407 23.89 -20.03 20.11
N PRO A 408 24.10 -21.22 20.69
CA PRO A 408 25.45 -21.80 20.81
C PRO A 408 26.23 -21.87 19.48
N ALA A 409 25.53 -22.05 18.35
CA ALA A 409 26.13 -22.07 17.01
C ALA A 409 26.63 -20.70 16.50
N ASP A 410 26.23 -19.59 17.13
CA ASP A 410 26.65 -18.24 16.73
C ASP A 410 28.05 -17.89 17.26
N LEU A 411 28.59 -18.68 18.20
CA LEU A 411 29.94 -18.47 18.76
C LEU A 411 31.03 -18.61 17.70
N ASP A 412 30.85 -19.56 16.77
CA ASP A 412 31.85 -19.88 15.74
C ASP A 412 31.69 -19.06 14.45
N SER A 413 30.59 -18.31 14.32
CA SER A 413 30.21 -17.62 13.07
C SER A 413 30.07 -16.10 13.20
N SER A 414 30.11 -15.58 14.43
CA SER A 414 30.06 -14.13 14.68
C SER A 414 31.43 -13.49 14.42
N ASN A 415 31.49 -12.54 13.49
CA ASN A 415 32.68 -11.72 13.20
C ASN A 415 33.17 -10.91 14.42
N TRP A 416 32.35 -10.78 15.45
CA TRP A 416 32.66 -10.09 16.71
C TRP A 416 33.15 -11.02 17.81
N THR A 417 33.13 -12.34 17.61
CA THR A 417 33.73 -13.28 18.55
C THR A 417 35.19 -13.44 18.18
N VAL A 418 36.08 -13.00 19.05
CA VAL A 418 37.52 -13.18 18.83
C VAL A 418 37.87 -14.63 19.15
N THR A 419 37.99 -15.47 18.12
CA THR A 419 38.40 -16.87 18.23
C THR A 419 39.87 -17.09 17.87
N ASP A 420 40.68 -16.02 17.83
CA ASP A 420 42.08 -16.13 17.40
C ASP A 420 42.86 -17.03 18.36
N PRO A 421 43.41 -18.17 17.90
CA PRO A 421 44.26 -19.03 18.72
C PRO A 421 45.60 -18.36 19.08
N ARG A 422 45.94 -17.22 18.46
CA ARG A 422 47.16 -16.46 18.74
C ARG A 422 46.99 -15.62 19.99
N ARG A 423 48.02 -15.62 20.83
CA ARG A 423 48.08 -14.76 22.03
C ARG A 423 47.94 -13.30 21.63
N ILE A 424 46.84 -12.68 22.04
CA ILE A 424 46.62 -11.25 21.85
C ILE A 424 47.39 -10.51 22.95
N ARG A 425 48.21 -9.53 22.54
CA ARG A 425 48.89 -8.63 23.46
C ARG A 425 48.04 -7.37 23.64
N TRP A 426 47.70 -7.09 24.89
CA TRP A 426 47.01 -5.88 25.30
C TRP A 426 47.96 -5.02 26.10
N TYR A 427 47.95 -3.71 25.83
CA TYR A 427 48.72 -2.75 26.60
C TYR A 427 47.79 -2.05 27.59
N VAL A 428 48.15 -2.09 28.87
CA VAL A 428 47.45 -1.32 29.90
C VAL A 428 48.14 0.02 30.03
N LYS A 429 47.45 1.08 29.62
CA LYS A 429 47.89 2.47 29.73
C LYS A 429 47.18 3.10 30.91
N LEU A 430 47.94 3.35 31.97
CA LEU A 430 47.52 4.11 33.15
C LEU A 430 47.78 5.59 32.86
N ASP A 431 46.72 6.37 32.69
CA ASP A 431 46.82 7.80 32.43
C ASP A 431 46.44 8.58 33.69
N THR A 432 47.44 9.10 34.39
CA THR A 432 47.32 9.83 35.66
C THR A 432 47.16 11.34 35.46
N ARG A 433 46.81 11.78 34.25
CA ARG A 433 47.01 13.17 33.80
C ARG A 433 45.77 14.05 33.81
N LEU A 434 44.60 13.54 34.20
CA LEU A 434 43.33 14.27 34.10
C LEU A 434 42.70 14.48 35.49
N GLY A 435 43.28 15.38 36.29
CA GLY A 435 42.73 15.75 37.60
C GLY A 435 42.73 14.60 38.62
N ASP A 436 41.76 14.60 39.54
CA ASP A 436 41.59 13.60 40.60
C ASP A 436 41.00 12.25 40.07
N GLU A 437 40.66 12.18 38.77
CA GLU A 437 40.12 10.99 38.13
C GLU A 437 41.26 10.12 37.54
N LYS A 438 41.42 8.89 38.07
CA LYS A 438 42.37 7.93 37.49
C LYS A 438 41.69 7.16 36.37
N THR A 439 42.26 7.22 35.17
CA THR A 439 41.77 6.45 34.01
C THR A 439 42.70 5.31 33.67
N VAL A 440 42.13 4.11 33.53
CA VAL A 440 42.85 2.89 33.11
C VAL A 440 42.31 2.50 31.75
N SER A 441 43.15 2.56 30.73
CA SER A 441 42.76 2.18 29.36
C SER A 441 43.53 0.95 28.88
N PHE A 442 42.81 0.01 28.28
CA PHE A 442 43.35 -1.08 27.49
C PHE A 442 43.40 -0.61 26.05
N VAL A 443 44.61 -0.51 25.54
CA VAL A 443 44.84 -0.13 24.15
C VAL A 443 45.34 -1.32 23.36
N ASP A 444 44.93 -1.38 22.09
CA ASP A 444 45.48 -2.35 21.14
C ASP A 444 46.89 -1.93 20.68
N ALA A 445 47.46 -2.68 19.74
CA ALA A 445 48.78 -2.40 19.18
C ALA A 445 48.87 -1.05 18.43
N ALA A 446 47.74 -0.45 18.04
CA ALA A 446 47.65 0.86 17.40
C ALA A 446 47.34 1.99 18.39
N GLU A 447 47.46 1.73 19.69
CA GLU A 447 47.08 2.63 20.79
C GLU A 447 45.59 3.04 20.80
N GLN A 448 44.71 2.33 20.09
CA GLN A 448 43.28 2.60 20.13
C GLN A 448 42.69 2.07 21.44
N ARG A 449 41.91 2.90 22.14
CA ARG A 449 41.23 2.51 23.38
C ARG A 449 40.14 1.50 23.04
N VAL A 450 40.36 0.25 23.40
CA VAL A 450 39.36 -0.81 23.21
C VAL A 450 38.46 -0.89 24.44
N PHE A 451 39.06 -0.84 25.62
CA PHE A 451 38.35 -0.71 26.88
C PHE A 451 38.99 0.39 27.70
N PHE A 452 38.20 1.15 28.44
CA PHE A 452 38.79 1.98 29.48
C PHE A 452 37.81 2.15 30.63
N MET A 453 38.40 2.41 31.79
CA MET A 453 37.71 2.63 33.04
C MET A 453 38.07 3.99 33.56
N THR A 454 37.09 4.64 34.16
CA THR A 454 37.33 5.85 34.93
C THR A 454 36.85 5.62 36.35
N ALA A 455 37.68 6.00 37.32
CA ALA A 455 37.38 5.87 38.74
C ALA A 455 37.67 7.21 39.42
N ASP A 456 36.68 7.70 40.17
CA ASP A 456 36.80 8.85 41.04
C ASP A 456 37.35 8.37 42.40
N LEU A 457 38.54 8.85 42.77
CA LEU A 457 39.20 8.44 44.01
C LEU A 457 38.82 9.30 45.22
N ASP A 458 38.26 10.49 45.00
CA ASP A 458 37.89 11.41 46.07
C ASP A 458 36.46 11.16 46.56
N ALA A 459 35.65 10.48 45.74
CA ALA A 459 34.37 9.95 46.16
C ALA A 459 34.56 8.92 47.30
N ARG A 460 33.79 9.08 48.39
CA ARG A 460 33.77 8.13 49.53
C ARG A 460 33.34 6.70 49.15
N ALA A 461 32.93 6.50 47.91
CA ALA A 461 32.70 5.21 47.26
C ALA A 461 33.41 5.24 45.90
N VAL A 462 34.21 4.22 45.59
CA VAL A 462 34.83 4.08 44.27
C VAL A 462 33.76 3.66 43.28
N ASP A 463 33.19 4.63 42.56
CA ASP A 463 32.36 4.36 41.40
C ASP A 463 33.28 4.26 40.18
N CYS A 464 33.47 3.04 39.68
CA CYS A 464 34.26 2.80 38.48
C CYS A 464 33.36 2.51 37.29
N VAL A 465 33.39 3.38 36.27
CA VAL A 465 32.59 3.22 35.07
C VAL A 465 33.43 2.60 33.96
N VAL A 466 32.97 1.48 33.40
CA VAL A 466 33.66 0.73 32.35
C VAL A 466 33.04 1.07 30.99
N TYR A 467 33.88 1.44 30.03
CA TYR A 467 33.51 1.82 28.67
C TYR A 467 34.16 0.89 27.63
N TYR A 468 33.50 0.69 26.49
CA TYR A 468 34.07 0.02 25.31
C TYR A 468 34.16 0.98 24.14
N GLY A 469 35.38 1.21 23.65
CA GLY A 469 35.69 2.14 22.56
C GLY A 469 35.53 3.63 22.93
N SER A 470 34.38 4.04 23.49
CA SER A 470 34.01 5.44 23.70
C SER A 470 33.35 5.72 25.06
N THR A 471 33.57 6.92 25.62
CA THR A 471 32.97 7.42 26.88
C THR A 471 31.45 7.60 26.81
N ARG A 472 30.88 7.58 25.61
CA ARG A 472 29.45 7.83 25.40
C ARG A 472 28.56 6.66 25.79
N SER A 473 29.14 5.49 26.06
CA SER A 473 28.37 4.26 26.28
C SER A 473 29.02 3.40 27.37
N PRO A 474 28.71 3.67 28.65
CA PRO A 474 29.16 2.82 29.74
C PRO A 474 28.52 1.43 29.59
N ILE A 475 29.31 0.38 29.77
CA ILE A 475 28.85 -1.02 29.72
C ILE A 475 28.55 -1.51 31.13
N ALA A 476 29.28 -1.00 32.11
CA ALA A 476 29.19 -1.41 33.51
C ALA A 476 29.52 -0.23 34.43
N VAL A 477 28.89 -0.21 35.60
CA VAL A 477 29.21 0.71 36.70
C VAL A 477 29.49 -0.16 37.91
N LEU A 478 30.74 -0.17 38.35
CA LEU A 478 31.21 -0.87 39.54
C LEU A 478 30.97 0.07 40.73
N GLU A 479 29.96 -0.22 41.54
CA GLU A 479 29.67 0.52 42.78
C GLU A 479 30.37 -0.19 43.95
N GLU A 480 31.27 0.50 44.67
CA GLU A 480 31.73 0.02 45.98
C GLU A 480 30.76 0.40 47.11
N SER A 481 30.28 -0.60 47.86
CA SER A 481 29.58 -0.36 49.12
C SER A 481 30.55 -0.41 50.30
N PHE A 482 30.98 0.73 50.82
CA PHE A 482 31.76 0.81 52.06
C PHE A 482 30.90 0.44 53.27
N PHE A 483 31.09 -0.76 53.84
CA PHE A 483 30.82 -1.04 55.25
C PHE A 483 32.16 -1.38 55.91
N SER A 484 32.59 -0.55 56.85
CA SER A 484 33.96 -0.41 57.40
C SER A 484 34.56 -1.63 58.12
N THR A 485 34.02 -2.84 57.94
CA THR A 485 34.59 -4.06 58.52
C THR A 485 34.45 -5.32 57.65
N SER A 486 33.73 -5.27 56.51
CA SER A 486 33.52 -6.48 55.70
C SER A 486 34.46 -6.56 54.50
N ARG A 487 35.21 -7.68 54.40
CA ARG A 487 36.14 -8.03 53.32
C ARG A 487 35.46 -8.30 51.96
N ARG A 488 34.35 -7.64 51.60
CA ARG A 488 33.52 -8.03 50.45
C ARG A 488 33.11 -6.84 49.57
N THR A 489 33.43 -6.88 48.28
CA THR A 489 33.05 -5.87 47.27
C THR A 489 32.07 -6.48 46.28
N THR A 490 30.93 -5.83 46.00
CA THR A 490 29.94 -6.37 45.05
C THR A 490 30.00 -5.65 43.70
N MET A 491 30.25 -6.39 42.63
CA MET A 491 30.16 -5.87 41.27
C MET A 491 28.69 -5.86 40.83
N LYS A 492 28.17 -4.67 40.52
CA LYS A 492 26.86 -4.52 39.89
C LYS A 492 27.00 -4.07 38.43
N VAL A 493 25.98 -4.35 37.62
CA VAL A 493 25.78 -3.73 36.30
C VAL A 493 24.30 -3.37 36.20
N ASN A 494 24.01 -2.09 36.02
CA ASN A 494 22.64 -1.55 35.96
C ASN A 494 21.78 -1.99 37.16
N GLY A 495 22.33 -1.89 38.37
CA GLY A 495 21.66 -2.27 39.62
C GLY A 495 21.58 -3.77 39.91
N ARG A 496 22.04 -4.66 39.02
CA ARG A 496 22.10 -6.11 39.26
C ARG A 496 23.49 -6.57 39.68
N VAL A 497 23.59 -7.31 40.77
CA VAL A 497 24.86 -7.91 41.23
C VAL A 497 25.28 -8.99 40.23
N LEU A 498 26.41 -8.78 39.56
CA LEU A 498 27.05 -9.79 38.69
C LEU A 498 27.97 -10.71 39.48
N GLY A 499 28.56 -10.24 40.57
CA GLY A 499 29.40 -11.05 41.43
C GLY A 499 29.88 -10.32 42.67
N THR A 500 30.50 -11.06 43.59
CA THR A 500 31.06 -10.52 44.82
C THR A 500 32.51 -10.97 44.97
N PHE A 501 33.40 -10.00 45.14
CA PHE A 501 34.79 -10.22 45.53
C PHE A 501 34.85 -10.36 47.04
N THR A 502 35.55 -11.38 47.53
CA THR A 502 35.81 -11.58 48.96
C THR A 502 37.31 -11.65 49.17
N TRP A 503 37.84 -10.75 49.98
CA TRP A 503 39.26 -10.66 50.28
C TRP A 503 39.66 -11.70 51.33
N LYS A 504 40.69 -12.49 51.04
CA LYS A 504 41.23 -13.53 51.94
C LYS A 504 42.60 -13.11 52.51
N GLY A 505 42.66 -11.91 53.10
CA GLY A 505 43.90 -11.36 53.68
C GLY A 505 44.81 -10.72 52.62
N ALA A 506 46.10 -10.55 52.95
CA ALA A 506 47.05 -9.81 52.11
C ALA A 506 47.44 -10.50 50.78
N THR A 507 47.07 -11.77 50.59
CA THR A 507 47.63 -12.62 49.51
C THR A 507 46.60 -13.25 48.58
N GLY A 508 45.29 -12.97 48.74
CA GLY A 508 44.27 -13.60 47.91
C GLY A 508 42.92 -12.88 47.84
N VAL A 509 42.29 -12.98 46.66
CA VAL A 509 40.93 -12.50 46.37
C VAL A 509 40.12 -13.64 45.75
N GLU A 510 38.91 -13.87 46.26
CA GLU A 510 37.95 -14.80 45.65
C GLU A 510 36.81 -14.05 44.99
N PHE A 511 36.46 -14.44 43.77
CA PHE A 511 35.34 -13.87 43.05
C PHE A 511 34.22 -14.89 42.90
N HIS A 512 33.05 -14.54 43.43
CA HIS A 512 31.83 -15.33 43.31
C HIS A 512 30.89 -14.68 42.31
N VAL A 513 30.69 -15.30 41.15
CA VAL A 513 29.68 -14.86 40.17
C VAL A 513 28.29 -15.09 40.77
N ALA A 514 27.38 -14.13 40.65
CA ALA A 514 26.02 -14.18 41.22
C ALA A 514 25.08 -15.21 40.53
N SER A 515 25.58 -15.94 39.53
CA SER A 515 24.85 -17.01 38.85
C SER A 515 24.95 -18.31 39.64
N LYS A 516 23.80 -18.92 39.96
CA LYS A 516 23.68 -20.21 40.68
C LYS A 516 24.38 -21.40 40.01
N ARG A 517 24.90 -21.24 38.79
CA ARG A 517 25.48 -22.34 37.97
C ARG A 517 26.98 -22.19 37.68
N THR A 518 27.61 -21.10 38.10
CA THR A 518 29.03 -20.84 37.82
C THR A 518 29.82 -20.92 39.11
N PRO A 519 30.84 -21.79 39.18
CA PRO A 519 31.58 -21.99 40.40
C PRO A 519 32.58 -20.84 40.64
N ALA A 520 32.98 -20.64 41.90
CA ALA A 520 33.83 -19.53 42.31
C ALA A 520 35.24 -19.61 41.70
N LEU A 521 35.78 -18.45 41.32
CA LEU A 521 37.15 -18.31 40.81
C LEU A 521 38.05 -17.80 41.93
N SER A 522 39.19 -18.44 42.15
CA SER A 522 40.18 -17.99 43.14
C SER A 522 41.44 -17.47 42.46
N LEU A 523 41.90 -16.30 42.91
CA LEU A 523 43.18 -15.71 42.53
C LEU A 523 44.14 -15.82 43.71
N THR A 524 45.27 -16.48 43.48
CA THR A 524 46.33 -16.63 44.48
C THR A 524 47.61 -15.96 44.00
N HIS A 525 48.22 -15.14 44.87
CA HIS A 525 49.53 -14.53 44.66
C HIS A 525 50.62 -15.60 44.70
N GLU A 526 51.45 -15.72 43.66
CA GLU A 526 52.59 -16.64 43.65
C GLU A 526 53.92 -15.91 43.89
N SER A 527 54.08 -14.69 43.36
CA SER A 527 55.28 -13.85 43.56
C SER A 527 54.98 -12.38 43.22
N GLU A 528 55.91 -11.45 43.54
CA GLU A 528 55.77 -9.99 43.33
C GLU A 528 55.31 -9.55 41.92
N SER A 529 55.43 -10.41 40.91
CA SER A 529 55.03 -10.13 39.52
C SER A 529 54.16 -11.22 38.88
N SER A 530 53.70 -12.22 39.65
CA SER A 530 52.91 -13.33 39.11
C SER A 530 51.71 -13.74 39.96
N TRP A 531 50.58 -13.92 39.28
CA TRP A 531 49.31 -14.35 39.86
C TRP A 531 48.75 -15.53 39.07
N VAL A 532 48.16 -16.50 39.78
CA VAL A 532 47.53 -17.67 39.15
C VAL A 532 46.03 -17.67 39.44
N VAL A 533 45.25 -17.80 38.37
CA VAL A 533 43.79 -18.00 38.44
C VAL A 533 43.54 -19.50 38.50
N LYS A 534 42.95 -19.96 39.60
CA LYS A 534 42.57 -21.36 39.76
C LYS A 534 41.08 -21.53 39.55
N LEU A 535 40.72 -22.53 38.74
CA LEU A 535 39.35 -23.01 38.68
C LEU A 535 39.06 -23.90 39.92
N PRO A 536 37.79 -24.12 40.27
CA PRO A 536 37.41 -24.93 41.44
C PRO A 536 37.92 -26.38 41.40
N SER A 537 38.29 -26.88 40.21
CA SER A 537 38.95 -28.17 40.03
C SER A 537 40.42 -28.21 40.49
N GLY A 538 40.98 -27.09 40.96
CA GLY A 538 42.40 -26.97 41.34
C GLY A 538 43.35 -26.81 40.16
N ILE A 539 42.85 -26.87 38.93
CA ILE A 539 43.63 -26.74 37.70
C ILE A 539 43.93 -25.24 37.45
N PRO A 540 45.20 -24.86 37.21
CA PRO A 540 45.54 -23.50 36.82
C PRO A 540 44.90 -23.19 35.46
N ALA A 541 43.99 -22.22 35.44
CA ALA A 541 43.23 -21.87 34.23
C ALA A 541 43.94 -20.81 33.38
N ALA A 542 44.68 -19.92 34.05
CA ALA A 542 45.52 -18.92 33.42
C ALA A 542 46.64 -18.49 34.39
N ARG A 543 47.82 -18.17 33.83
CA ARG A 543 48.92 -17.55 34.56
C ARG A 543 49.10 -16.13 34.06
N ILE A 544 49.07 -15.17 34.97
CA ILE A 544 49.19 -13.75 34.66
C ILE A 544 50.58 -13.29 35.08
N LEU A 545 51.37 -12.88 34.10
CA LEU A 545 52.66 -12.23 34.32
C LEU A 545 52.46 -10.73 34.12
N VAL A 546 52.80 -9.94 35.13
CA VAL A 546 52.75 -8.48 35.05
C VAL A 546 54.20 -7.99 35.00
N GLN A 547 54.69 -7.65 33.80
CA GLN A 547 55.98 -6.97 33.65
C GLN A 547 55.75 -5.46 33.55
N ALA A 548 56.26 -4.74 34.54
CA ALA A 548 56.22 -3.28 34.55
C ALA A 548 57.49 -2.73 33.89
N ARG A 549 57.35 -1.89 32.87
CA ARG A 549 58.45 -1.07 32.35
C ARG A 549 58.20 0.39 32.71
N THR A 550 59.06 0.96 33.54
CA THR A 550 59.06 2.40 33.84
C THR A 550 59.91 3.13 32.80
N ALA A 551 59.26 3.88 31.90
CA ALA A 551 59.97 4.76 30.98
C ALA A 551 60.34 6.07 31.70
N ARG A 552 61.64 6.35 31.83
CA ARG A 552 62.22 7.36 32.74
C ARG A 552 61.95 8.84 32.40
N ALA A 553 60.98 9.19 31.56
CA ALA A 553 60.80 10.58 31.12
C ALA A 553 59.38 11.16 31.18
N ARG A 554 58.31 10.36 31.40
CA ARG A 554 56.93 10.86 31.54
C ARG A 554 56.14 9.92 32.45
N SER A 555 55.25 10.46 33.30
CA SER A 555 54.48 9.80 34.38
C SER A 555 53.54 8.64 33.99
N THR A 556 53.80 7.94 32.90
CA THR A 556 52.95 6.88 32.33
C THR A 556 53.60 5.53 32.60
N THR A 557 52.93 4.68 33.37
CA THR A 557 53.38 3.31 33.60
C THR A 557 52.65 2.38 32.63
N VAL A 558 53.39 1.66 31.80
CA VAL A 558 52.83 0.65 30.90
C VAL A 558 53.09 -0.73 31.49
N ALA A 559 52.04 -1.51 31.66
CA ALA A 559 52.13 -2.91 32.07
C ALA A 559 51.74 -3.81 30.87
N GLU A 560 52.59 -4.80 30.59
CA GLU A 560 52.28 -5.81 29.59
C GLU A 560 51.52 -6.96 30.26
N LEU A 561 50.34 -7.29 29.73
CA LEU A 561 49.46 -8.33 30.25
C LEU A 561 49.28 -9.43 29.21
N HIS A 562 49.65 -10.66 29.56
CA HIS A 562 49.40 -11.83 28.74
C HIS A 562 48.16 -12.57 29.27
N LEU A 563 47.10 -12.63 28.47
CA LEU A 563 45.86 -13.34 28.81
C LEU A 563 45.58 -14.47 27.83
N MET A 564 45.16 -15.61 28.39
CA MET A 564 44.52 -16.71 27.66
C MET A 564 43.22 -17.02 28.41
N THR A 565 42.11 -16.45 27.98
CA THR A 565 40.80 -16.75 28.59
C THR A 565 39.68 -16.66 27.56
N ASN A 566 38.69 -17.55 27.66
CA ASN A 566 37.48 -17.55 26.83
C ASN A 566 36.27 -16.92 27.55
N SER A 567 36.47 -16.11 28.60
CA SER A 567 35.39 -15.60 29.45
C SER A 567 35.51 -14.10 29.73
N ASP A 568 34.55 -13.33 29.22
CA ASP A 568 34.46 -11.87 29.38
C ASP A 568 34.28 -11.45 30.84
N ALA A 569 33.63 -12.29 31.67
CA ALA A 569 33.47 -12.03 33.10
C ALA A 569 34.80 -12.10 33.86
N LEU A 570 35.72 -12.99 33.43
CA LEU A 570 37.07 -13.09 33.97
C LEU A 570 37.91 -11.86 33.61
N LEU A 571 37.73 -11.33 32.41
CA LEU A 571 38.40 -10.11 31.96
C LEU A 571 37.98 -8.92 32.82
N CYS A 572 36.69 -8.66 33.00
CA CYS A 572 36.20 -7.56 33.86
C CYS A 572 36.67 -7.68 35.33
N SER A 573 36.72 -8.89 35.89
CA SER A 573 37.25 -9.13 37.24
C SER A 573 38.75 -8.87 37.35
N LEU A 574 39.53 -9.23 36.33
CA LEU A 574 40.97 -8.95 36.28
C LEU A 574 41.25 -7.46 36.16
N ILE A 575 40.43 -6.79 35.35
CA ILE A 575 40.47 -5.38 35.04
C ILE A 575 40.24 -4.55 36.32
N ALA A 576 39.21 -4.89 37.12
CA ALA A 576 38.96 -4.25 38.42
C ALA A 576 40.11 -4.50 39.42
N PHE A 577 40.68 -5.71 39.43
CA PHE A 577 41.79 -6.07 40.31
C PHE A 577 43.07 -5.25 40.04
N VAL A 578 43.43 -5.05 38.78
CA VAL A 578 44.62 -4.25 38.40
C VAL A 578 44.47 -2.77 38.73
N ALA A 579 43.24 -2.23 38.63
CA ALA A 579 42.97 -0.83 38.96
C ALA A 579 43.09 -0.54 40.47
N ILE A 580 42.65 -1.48 41.32
CA ILE A 580 42.65 -1.32 42.79
C ILE A 580 44.06 -1.47 43.39
N PHE A 581 44.90 -2.37 42.87
CA PHE A 581 46.20 -2.70 43.48
C PHE A 581 47.37 -1.74 43.14
N ARG A 582 47.18 -0.79 42.22
CA ARG A 582 48.17 0.26 41.88
C ARG A 582 47.70 1.69 42.21
N GLY A 583 46.58 1.80 42.92
CA GLY A 583 46.05 3.05 43.47
C GLY A 583 47.00 3.69 44.47
#